data_AF-A0A950D1M9-F1
#
_entry.id   AF-A0A950D1M9-F1
#
_cell.length_a   1.000
_cell.length_b   1.000
_cell.length_c   1.000
_cell.angle_alpha   90.00
_cell.angle_beta   90.00
_cell.angle_gamma   90.00
#
_symmetry.space_group_name_H-M   'P 1'
#
loop_
_entity.id
_entity.type
_entity.pdbx_description
1 polymer ?
#
loop_
_entity_poly.entity_id
_entity_poly.type
_entity_poly.pdbx_seq_one_letter_code
_entity_poly.pdbx_strand_id
1 'polypeptide(L)'
;MTSETLQNAIRTQPFRPFVVHMADGREILVAHPELIAHKAGTRTAVVVSGDSFEFIDLLLASGLRDQNIEELPATDRSRGGS
;
A
#
# COMPACT_ATOMS: atom_id res chain seq x y z
N MET A 1 5.05 4.79 9.83
CA MET A 1 5.78 4.55 8.55
C MET A 1 6.70 5.74 8.25
N THR A 2 7.78 5.58 7.49
CA THR A 2 8.67 6.71 7.13
C THR A 2 8.39 7.27 5.74
N SER A 3 8.82 8.51 5.50
CA SER A 3 8.79 9.13 4.17
C SER A 3 9.58 8.34 3.12
N GLU A 4 10.70 7.71 3.51
CA GLU A 4 11.53 6.94 2.60
C GLU A 4 10.85 5.64 2.18
N THR A 5 10.19 4.95 3.13
CA THR A 5 9.40 3.75 2.85
C THR A 5 8.30 4.05 1.82
N LEU A 6 7.55 5.14 1.99
CA LEU A 6 6.52 5.53 1.04
C LEU A 6 7.10 5.86 -0.35
N GLN A 7 8.19 6.63 -0.39
CA GLN A 7 8.86 6.97 -1.66
C GLN A 7 9.38 5.74 -2.40
N ASN A 8 9.94 4.77 -1.68
CA ASN A 8 10.40 3.52 -2.27
C ASN A 8 9.23 2.72 -2.88
N ALA A 9 8.08 2.66 -2.20
CA ALA A 9 6.88 2.00 -2.73
C ALA A 9 6.37 2.68 -4.01
N ILE A 10 6.28 4.02 -4.02
CA ILE A 10 5.84 4.81 -5.20
C ILE A 10 6.79 4.60 -6.40
N ARG A 11 8.10 4.51 -6.15
CA ARG A 11 9.13 4.47 -7.21
C ARG A 11 9.56 3.07 -7.63
N THR A 12 9.03 2.03 -6.99
CA THR A 12 9.36 0.63 -7.35
C THR A 12 8.98 0.35 -8.81
N GLN A 13 9.87 -0.33 -9.54
CA GLN A 13 9.63 -0.72 -10.93
C GLN A 13 9.79 -2.25 -11.10
N PRO A 14 8.78 -2.96 -11.65
CA PRO A 14 7.46 -2.44 -12.00
C PRO A 14 6.70 -1.94 -10.77
N PHE A 15 5.84 -0.93 -10.94
CA PHE A 15 5.02 -0.43 -9.85
C PHE A 15 4.14 -1.56 -9.31
N ARG A 16 4.09 -1.67 -7.98
CA ARG A 16 3.22 -2.63 -7.28
C ARG A 16 2.18 -1.84 -6.50
N PRO A 17 0.88 -2.02 -6.78
CA PRO A 17 -0.17 -1.43 -5.97
C PRO A 17 0.00 -1.79 -4.50
N PHE A 18 -0.29 -0.86 -3.61
CA PHE A 18 -0.16 -1.06 -2.17
C PHE A 18 -1.30 -0.37 -1.41
N VAL A 19 -1.51 -0.81 -0.18
CA VAL A 19 -2.46 -0.21 0.76
C VAL A 19 -1.67 0.48 1.86
N VAL A 20 -2.00 1.73 2.17
CA VAL A 20 -1.52 2.45 3.35
C VAL A 20 -2.47 2.18 4.51
N HIS A 21 -1.93 1.71 5.62
CA HIS A 21 -2.66 1.54 6.87
C HIS A 21 -2.53 2.80 7.71
N MET A 22 -3.67 3.33 8.14
CA MET A 22 -3.76 4.48 9.02
C MET A 22 -4.02 4.02 10.45
N ALA A 23 -3.54 4.79 11.43
CA ALA A 23 -3.69 4.51 12.86
C ALA A 23 -5.15 4.61 13.34
N ASP A 24 -6.00 5.31 12.59
CA ASP A 24 -7.45 5.38 12.81
C ASP A 24 -8.21 4.16 12.25
N GLY A 25 -7.49 3.18 11.67
CA GLY A 25 -8.06 1.97 11.08
C GLY A 25 -8.44 2.11 9.61
N ARG A 26 -8.27 3.27 8.96
CA ARG A 26 -8.52 3.41 7.53
C ARG A 26 -7.46 2.69 6.70
N GLU A 27 -7.90 2.19 5.55
CA GLU A 27 -7.05 1.59 4.53
C GLU A 27 -7.19 2.38 3.24
N ILE A 28 -6.07 2.83 2.69
CA ILE A 28 -6.04 3.68 1.50
C ILE A 28 -5.30 2.95 0.38
N LEU A 29 -6.01 2.59 -0.67
CA LEU A 29 -5.45 1.90 -1.83
C LEU A 29 -4.77 2.90 -2.78
N VAL A 30 -3.51 2.62 -3.11
CA VAL A 30 -2.78 3.30 -4.18
C VAL A 30 -2.62 2.33 -5.35
N ALA A 31 -3.55 2.40 -6.30
CA ALA A 31 -3.60 1.48 -7.44
C ALA A 31 -2.61 1.81 -8.57
N HIS A 32 -2.11 3.05 -8.61
CA HIS A 32 -1.19 3.54 -9.65
C HIS A 32 -0.29 4.64 -9.05
N PRO A 33 0.99 4.80 -9.48
CA PRO A 33 1.90 5.79 -8.89
C PRO A 33 1.44 7.24 -9.13
N GLU A 34 0.62 7.50 -10.15
CA GLU A 34 0.05 8.83 -10.43
C GLU A 34 -1.11 9.20 -9.50
N LEU A 35 -1.69 8.23 -8.78
CA LEU A 35 -2.77 8.47 -7.81
C LEU A 35 -2.24 8.89 -6.44
N ILE A 36 -0.93 9.09 -6.30
CA ILE A 36 -0.32 9.58 -5.08
C ILE A 36 0.75 10.62 -5.40
N ALA A 37 0.69 11.75 -4.70
CA ALA A 37 1.72 12.77 -4.72
C ALA A 37 2.37 12.87 -3.34
N HIS A 38 3.68 12.71 -3.28
CA HIS A 38 4.45 12.84 -2.06
C HIS A 38 5.81 13.44 -2.40
N LYS A 39 6.25 14.44 -1.64
CA LYS A 39 7.60 14.99 -1.77
C LYS A 39 8.49 14.26 -0.78
N ALA A 40 9.60 13.69 -1.25
CA ALA A 40 10.55 13.00 -0.38
C ALA A 40 11.01 13.91 0.79
N GLY A 41 11.04 13.36 1.99
CA GLY A 41 11.37 14.06 3.23
C GLY A 41 10.20 14.83 3.85
N THR A 42 9.03 14.90 3.22
CA THR A 42 7.85 15.55 3.80
C THR A 42 6.90 14.56 4.49
N ARG A 43 6.10 15.09 5.40
CA ARG A 43 5.14 14.33 6.22
C ARG A 43 3.76 14.17 5.56
N THR A 44 3.47 14.92 4.52
CA THR A 44 2.14 14.95 3.90
C THR A 44 2.20 14.36 2.51
N ALA A 45 1.29 13.42 2.23
CA ALA A 45 1.01 12.93 0.89
C ALA A 45 -0.43 13.27 0.50
N VAL A 46 -0.70 13.34 -0.79
CA VAL A 46 -2.04 13.46 -1.36
C VAL A 46 -2.35 12.18 -2.09
N VAL A 47 -3.49 11.56 -1.78
CA VAL A 47 -3.97 10.37 -2.49
C VAL A 47 -5.26 10.69 -3.21
N VAL A 48 -5.36 10.27 -4.46
CA VAL A 48 -6.55 10.40 -5.31
C VAL A 48 -7.30 9.06 -5.31
N SER A 49 -8.61 9.11 -5.12
CA SER A 49 -9.51 7.95 -5.08
C SER A 49 -10.81 8.29 -5.78
N GLY A 50 -11.01 7.73 -6.98
CA GLY A 50 -12.10 8.12 -7.88
C GLY A 50 -12.05 9.62 -8.17
N ASP A 51 -13.16 10.33 -7.93
CA ASP A 51 -13.28 11.78 -8.11
C ASP A 51 -12.92 12.59 -6.84
N SER A 52 -12.36 11.93 -5.83
CA SER A 52 -11.99 12.56 -4.56
C SER A 52 -10.49 12.50 -4.30
N PHE A 53 -10.02 13.35 -3.39
CA PHE A 53 -8.66 13.29 -2.89
C PHE A 53 -8.63 13.53 -1.39
N GLU A 54 -7.59 13.03 -0.74
CA GLU A 54 -7.34 13.30 0.67
C GLU A 54 -5.86 13.61 0.93
N PHE A 55 -5.62 14.49 1.90
CA PHE A 55 -4.29 14.69 2.47
C PHE A 55 -4.10 13.70 3.60
N ILE A 56 -3.05 12.90 3.52
CA ILE A 56 -2.67 11.96 4.57
C ILE A 56 -1.41 12.42 5.28
N ASP A 57 -1.41 12.20 6.59
CA ASP A 57 -0.29 12.46 7.46
C ASP A 57 0.49 11.15 7.69
N LEU A 58 1.75 11.11 7.26
CA LEU A 58 2.60 9.93 7.38
C LEU A 58 2.89 9.52 8.84
N LEU A 59 2.78 10.43 9.83
CA LEU A 59 2.89 10.04 11.24
C LEU A 59 1.68 9.25 11.73
N LEU A 60 0.53 9.40 11.07
CA LEU A 60 -0.66 8.60 11.32
C LEU A 60 -0.70 7.35 10.46
N ALA A 61 0.22 7.17 9.51
CA ALA A 61 0.35 5.93 8.76
C ALA A 61 1.11 4.89 9.60
N SER A 62 0.42 3.82 9.99
CA SER A 62 0.96 2.70 10.77
C SER A 62 1.82 1.77 9.91
N GLY A 63 1.54 1.66 8.60
CA GLY A 63 2.34 0.87 7.67
C GLY A 63 1.85 0.92 6.24
N LEU A 64 2.48 0.12 5.37
CA LEU A 64 1.98 -0.21 4.04
C LEU A 64 2.08 -1.72 3.80
N ARG A 65 1.21 -2.25 2.94
CA ARG A 65 1.30 -3.62 2.44
C ARG A 65 1.15 -3.62 0.92
N ASP A 66 1.92 -4.45 0.23
CA ASP A 66 1.68 -4.70 -1.18
C ASP A 66 0.28 -5.32 -1.37
N GLN A 67 -0.38 -5.00 -2.47
CA GLN A 67 -1.67 -5.57 -2.82
C GLN A 67 -1.51 -6.92 -3.56
N ASN A 68 -0.33 -7.54 -3.54
CA ASN A 68 -0.12 -8.79 -4.27
C ASN A 68 -0.88 -9.93 -3.55
N ILE A 69 -2.08 -10.23 -4.06
CA ILE A 69 -2.80 -11.46 -3.80
C ILE A 69 -2.05 -12.57 -4.55
N GLU A 70 -1.10 -13.18 -3.86
CA GLU A 70 -0.81 -14.61 -4.06
C GLU A 70 -0.89 -15.26 -2.67
N GLU A 71 -2.11 -15.33 -2.13
CA GLU A 71 -2.47 -16.53 -1.39
C GLU A 71 -2.47 -17.66 -2.41
N LEU A 72 -1.29 -18.24 -2.66
CA LEU A 72 -1.21 -19.61 -3.14
C LEU A 72 -2.14 -20.41 -2.22
N PRO A 73 -3.15 -21.14 -2.71
CA PRO A 73 -3.82 -22.10 -1.87
C PRO A 73 -2.72 -23.01 -1.35
N ALA A 74 -2.62 -23.14 -0.03
CA ALA A 74 -1.78 -24.14 0.60
C ALA A 74 -2.16 -25.48 -0.05
N THR A 75 -1.34 -25.94 -0.99
CA THR A 75 -1.45 -27.29 -1.51
C THR A 75 -0.93 -28.20 -0.41
N ASP A 76 -1.80 -28.51 0.52
CA ASP A 76 -1.68 -29.67 1.40
C ASP A 76 -2.56 -30.76 0.77
N ARG A 77 -2.05 -31.74 0.00
CA ARG A 77 -1.11 -32.81 0.36
C ARG A 77 -1.48 -33.64 1.59
N SER A 78 -2.77 -33.99 1.73
CA SER A 78 -3.19 -35.26 2.35
C SER A 78 -4.60 -35.61 1.84
N ARG A 79 -4.96 -36.79 1.32
CA ARG A 79 -4.45 -38.16 1.43
C ARG A 79 -4.71 -38.92 0.13
N GLY A 80 -3.68 -39.61 -0.37
CA GLY A 80 -3.91 -40.92 -0.96
C GLY A 80 -4.20 -41.94 0.15
N GLY A 81 -4.96 -42.98 -0.18
CA GLY A 81 -5.12 -44.19 0.63
C GLY A 81 -6.34 -44.17 1.54
N SER A 82 -7.46 -44.74 1.09
CA SER A 82 -7.78 -46.17 1.27
C SER A 82 -8.98 -46.56 0.43
#